data_AF-A0A354HGY2-F1
#
_entry.id   AF-A0A354HGY2-F1
#
_cell.length_a   1.000
_cell.length_b   1.000
_cell.length_c   1.000
_cell.angle_alpha   90.00
_cell.angle_beta   90.00
_cell.angle_gamma   90.00
#
_symmetry.space_group_name_H-M   'P 1'
#
loop_
_entity.id
_entity.type
_entity.pdbx_description
1 polymer ?
#
loop_
_entity_poly.entity_id
_entity_poly.type
_entity_poly.pdbx_seq_one_letter_code
_entity_poly.pdbx_strand_id
1 'polypeptide(L)'
;MIRTLKRAAAAIFAAAMIIAAAACGGEPVVGNLGEVALEENDMYAVISVRDYGDITAKLFHGAAPNAVDRFVEYADRGYYDGTTIHRI
;
A
#
# COMPACT_ATOMS: atom_id res chain seq x y z
N MET A 1 -13.86 -38.38 -42.49
CA MET A 1 -14.11 -38.45 -41.04
C MET A 1 -12.86 -38.27 -40.17
N ILE A 2 -11.73 -38.95 -40.42
CA ILE A 2 -10.54 -38.86 -39.54
C ILE A 2 -9.90 -37.45 -39.50
N ARG A 3 -9.96 -36.69 -40.61
CA ARG A 3 -9.39 -35.33 -40.69
C ARG A 3 -10.21 -34.29 -39.92
N THR A 4 -11.53 -34.44 -39.86
CA THR A 4 -12.43 -33.55 -39.10
C THR A 4 -12.33 -33.82 -37.59
N LEU A 5 -12.15 -35.09 -37.19
CA LEU A 5 -11.95 -35.46 -35.79
C LEU A 5 -10.60 -34.96 -35.24
N LYS A 6 -9.52 -35.01 -36.04
CA LYS A 6 -8.20 -34.46 -35.67
C LYS A 6 -8.22 -32.92 -35.52
N ARG A 7 -8.98 -32.23 -36.37
CA ARG A 7 -9.18 -30.77 -36.29
C ARG A 7 -10.00 -30.37 -35.08
N ALA A 8 -11.04 -31.16 -34.76
CA ALA A 8 -11.85 -30.96 -33.55
C ALA A 8 -11.03 -31.20 -32.28
N ALA A 9 -10.24 -32.28 -32.23
CA ALA A 9 -9.38 -32.57 -31.08
C ALA A 9 -8.31 -31.49 -30.85
N ALA A 10 -7.68 -30.98 -31.91
CA ALA A 10 -6.72 -29.88 -31.82
C ALA A 10 -7.38 -28.57 -31.36
N ALA A 11 -8.61 -28.28 -31.79
CA ALA A 11 -9.35 -27.10 -31.35
C ALA A 11 -9.75 -27.18 -29.86
N ILE A 12 -10.11 -28.37 -29.37
CA ILE A 12 -10.46 -28.60 -27.96
C ILE A 12 -9.23 -28.46 -27.07
N PHE A 13 -8.08 -29.00 -27.48
CA PHE A 13 -6.83 -28.90 -26.72
C PHE A 13 -6.30 -27.45 -26.66
N ALA A 14 -6.43 -26.71 -27.76
CA ALA A 14 -6.09 -25.29 -27.80
C ALA A 14 -7.00 -24.43 -26.91
N ALA A 15 -8.31 -24.74 -26.86
CA ALA A 15 -9.26 -24.04 -25.99
C ALA A 15 -8.98 -24.30 -24.50
N ALA A 16 -8.58 -25.52 -24.12
CA ALA A 16 -8.21 -25.86 -22.74
C ALA A 16 -6.95 -25.12 -22.26
N MET A 17 -6.00 -24.85 -23.17
CA MET A 17 -4.76 -24.14 -22.85
C MET A 17 -4.94 -22.64 -22.62
N ILE A 18 -5.98 -22.03 -23.21
CA ILE A 18 -6.34 -20.61 -23.03
C ILE A 18 -6.94 -20.37 -21.64
N ILE A 19 -7.64 -21.36 -21.07
CA ILE A 19 -8.27 -21.24 -19.75
C ILE A 19 -7.23 -21.30 -18.61
N ALA A 20 -6.13 -22.03 -18.81
CA ALA A 20 -5.06 -22.17 -17.80
C ALA A 20 -4.20 -20.90 -17.62
N ALA A 21 -4.15 -20.01 -18.62
CA ALA A 21 -3.32 -18.80 -18.59
C ALA A 21 -3.94 -17.63 -17.78
N ALA A 22 -5.22 -17.72 -17.41
CA ALA A 22 -5.92 -16.65 -16.69
C ALA A 22 -5.82 -16.74 -15.15
N ALA A 23 -5.12 -17.75 -14.62
CA ALA A 23 -5.09 -18.02 -13.17
C ALA A 23 -3.93 -17.35 -12.40
N CYS A 24 -3.13 -16.50 -13.04
CA CYS A 24 -2.19 -15.63 -12.34
C CYS A 24 -2.93 -14.40 -11.78
N GLY A 25 -3.75 -14.61 -10.75
CA GLY A 25 -4.25 -13.53 -9.91
C GLY A 25 -3.12 -13.02 -9.03
N GLY A 26 -2.56 -11.86 -9.35
CA GLY A 26 -1.68 -11.16 -8.42
C GLY A 26 -2.43 -10.84 -7.14
N GLU A 27 -1.79 -11.05 -5.99
CA GLU A 27 -2.40 -10.67 -4.72
C GLU A 27 -2.65 -9.14 -4.71
N PRO A 28 -3.80 -8.69 -4.19
CA PRO A 28 -4.00 -7.26 -4.01
C PRO A 28 -2.90 -6.73 -3.10
N VAL A 29 -2.12 -5.78 -3.58
CA VAL A 29 -1.13 -5.10 -2.75
C VAL A 29 -1.90 -4.28 -1.72
N VAL A 30 -2.00 -4.81 -0.50
CA VAL A 30 -2.68 -4.16 0.62
C VAL A 30 -1.72 -3.15 1.25
N GLY A 31 -2.03 -1.85 1.14
CA GLY A 31 -1.22 -0.79 1.76
C GLY A 31 -1.58 0.62 1.29
N ASN A 32 -0.92 1.62 1.87
CA ASN A 32 -1.03 3.03 1.45
C ASN A 32 -0.16 3.26 0.20
N LEU A 33 -0.70 2.89 -0.96
CA LEU A 33 -0.01 3.02 -2.26
C LEU A 33 -0.24 4.36 -2.96
N GLY A 34 -1.03 5.24 -2.35
CA GLY A 34 -1.24 6.59 -2.86
C GLY A 34 0.00 7.44 -2.62
N GLU A 35 0.39 8.23 -3.64
CA GLU A 35 1.35 9.30 -3.45
C GLU A 35 0.73 10.36 -2.52
N VAL A 36 1.41 10.68 -1.42
CA VAL A 36 0.94 11.66 -0.44
C VAL A 36 1.78 12.91 -0.58
N ALA A 37 1.18 13.97 -1.13
CA ALA A 37 1.74 15.31 -1.15
C ALA A 37 1.09 16.18 -0.06
N LEU A 38 1.83 17.18 0.41
CA LEU A 38 1.30 18.22 1.29
C LEU A 38 0.71 19.36 0.47
N GLU A 39 -0.47 19.79 0.87
CA GLU A 39 -1.20 20.94 0.32
C GLU A 39 -1.29 22.07 1.35
N GLU A 40 -1.73 23.24 0.90
CA GLU A 40 -1.96 24.39 1.77
C GLU A 40 -3.06 24.06 2.79
N ASN A 41 -2.77 24.27 4.08
CA ASN A 41 -3.62 23.94 5.25
C ASN A 41 -3.65 22.47 5.68
N ASP A 42 -2.80 21.61 5.12
CA ASP A 42 -2.64 20.28 5.69
C ASP A 42 -2.04 20.32 7.10
N MET A 43 -2.60 19.50 7.99
CA MET A 43 -1.94 19.19 9.25
C MET A 43 -0.85 18.15 8.99
N TYR A 44 0.37 18.42 9.45
CA TYR A 44 1.50 17.53 9.30
C TYR A 44 2.39 17.54 10.54
N ALA A 45 3.18 16.49 10.70
CA ALA A 45 4.22 16.40 11.71
C ALA A 45 5.59 16.22 11.05
N VAL A 46 6.60 16.83 11.67
CA VAL A 46 8.01 16.64 11.31
C VAL A 46 8.67 15.82 12.40
N ILE A 47 9.19 14.65 12.04
CA ILE A 47 9.86 13.73 12.95
C ILE A 47 11.35 13.78 12.61
N SER A 48 12.12 14.47 13.44
CA SER A 48 13.57 14.56 13.28
C SER A 48 14.26 13.33 13.87
N VAL A 49 14.93 12.58 13.01
CA VAL A 49 15.71 11.41 13.37
C VAL A 49 17.19 11.80 13.39
N ARG A 50 17.80 11.73 14.58
CA ARG A 50 19.22 12.06 14.76
C ARG A 50 20.09 11.27 13.78
N ASP A 51 20.95 11.97 13.05
CA ASP A 51 21.85 11.43 12.02
C ASP A 51 21.18 10.89 10.74
N TYR A 52 19.85 10.90 10.65
CA TYR A 52 19.08 10.40 9.49
C TYR A 52 18.19 11.46 8.83
N GLY A 53 18.03 12.63 9.45
CA GLY A 53 17.24 13.74 8.90
C GLY A 53 15.76 13.70 9.29
N ASP A 54 14.93 14.40 8.53
CA ASP A 54 13.52 14.62 8.87
C ASP A 54 12.59 13.73 8.06
N ILE A 55 11.60 13.15 8.73
CA ILE A 55 10.45 12.48 8.12
C ILE A 55 9.25 13.41 8.27
N THR A 56 8.61 13.76 7.15
CA THR A 56 7.38 14.56 7.17
C THR A 56 6.18 13.66 6.94
N ALA A 57 5.20 13.72 7.85
CA ALA A 57 3.99 12.91 7.80
C ALA A 57 2.73 13.78 7.78
N LYS A 58 1.90 13.64 6.75
CA LYS A 58 0.56 14.24 6.69
C LYS A 58 -0.37 13.54 7.68
N LEU A 59 -1.13 14.30 8.45
CA LEU A 59 -2.07 13.80 9.45
C LEU A 59 -3.51 13.93 8.93
N PHE A 60 -4.20 12.80 8.77
CA PHE A 60 -5.56 12.75 8.24
C PHE A 60 -6.60 12.78 9.37
N HIS A 61 -6.77 13.95 10.02
CA HIS A 61 -7.72 14.11 11.12
C HIS A 61 -9.15 13.67 10.75
N GLY A 62 -9.61 13.99 9.54
CA GLY A 62 -10.94 13.57 9.06
C GLY A 62 -11.14 12.05 8.98
N ALA A 63 -10.08 11.28 8.79
CA ALA A 63 -10.15 9.81 8.72
C ALA A 63 -10.00 9.15 10.10
N ALA A 64 -9.22 9.75 11.01
CA ALA A 64 -8.92 9.16 12.31
C ALA A 64 -8.74 10.24 13.41
N PRO A 65 -9.81 10.95 13.81
CA PRO A 65 -9.72 12.14 14.65
C PRO A 65 -9.08 11.84 16.01
N ASN A 66 -9.59 10.84 16.73
CA ASN A 66 -9.07 10.46 18.05
C ASN A 66 -7.58 10.03 18.02
N ALA A 67 -7.13 9.44 16.91
CA ALA A 67 -5.75 9.00 16.78
C ALA A 67 -4.83 10.20 16.52
N VAL A 68 -5.25 11.10 15.62
CA VAL A 68 -4.52 12.33 15.31
C VAL A 68 -4.45 13.24 16.54
N ASP A 69 -5.57 13.46 17.24
CA ASP A 69 -5.60 14.31 18.44
C ASP A 69 -4.63 13.81 19.52
N ARG A 70 -4.63 12.50 19.79
CA ARG A 70 -3.71 11.92 20.79
C ARG A 70 -2.26 11.97 20.35
N PHE A 71 -2.00 11.77 19.06
CA PHE A 71 -0.64 11.87 18.51
C PHE A 71 -0.11 13.30 18.66
N VAL A 72 -0.90 14.30 18.29
CA VAL A 72 -0.55 15.72 18.43
C VAL A 72 -0.36 16.09 19.90
N GLU A 73 -1.28 15.71 20.79
CA GLU A 73 -1.15 15.99 22.23
C GLU A 73 0.16 15.44 22.81
N TYR A 74 0.54 14.21 22.47
CA TYR A 74 1.78 13.60 22.96
C TYR A 74 3.02 14.21 22.32
N ALA A 75 2.96 14.56 21.03
CA ALA A 75 4.04 15.25 20.35
C ALA A 75 4.30 16.64 20.96
N ASP A 76 3.26 17.45 21.19
CA ASP A 76 3.36 18.78 21.79
C ASP A 76 3.91 18.75 23.24
N ARG A 77 3.72 17.62 23.92
CA ARG A 77 4.25 17.37 25.27
C ARG A 77 5.68 16.81 25.28
N GLY A 78 6.31 16.64 24.11
CA GLY A 78 7.66 16.08 23.97
C GLY A 78 7.74 14.58 24.29
N TYR A 79 6.63 13.84 24.26
CA TYR A 79 6.60 12.41 24.65
C TYR A 79 7.50 11.53 23.77
N TYR A 80 7.66 11.88 22.49
CA TYR A 80 8.47 11.14 21.53
C TYR A 80 9.95 11.56 21.54
N ASP A 81 10.33 12.59 22.28
CA ASP A 81 11.70 13.07 22.33
C ASP A 81 12.63 12.01 22.94
N GLY A 82 13.73 11.72 22.24
CA GLY A 82 14.70 10.71 22.67
C GLY A 82 14.23 9.26 22.51
N THR A 83 13.03 9.02 21.95
CA THR A 83 12.60 7.67 21.58
C THR A 83 13.39 7.13 20.39
N THR A 84 13.43 5.81 20.25
CA THR A 84 14.15 5.13 19.15
C THR A 84 13.19 4.32 18.29
N ILE A 85 13.52 4.17 17.00
CA ILE A 85 12.86 3.22 16.12
C ILE A 85 13.39 1.83 16.46
N HIS A 86 12.70 1.16 17.38
CA HIS A 86 13.11 -0.13 17.92
C HIS A 86 12.97 -1.30 16.92
N ARG A 87 12.29 -1.07 15.77
CA ARG A 87 12.06 -2.08 14.73
C ARG A 87 12.10 -1.45 13.35
N ILE A 88 12.89 -2.06 12.46
CA ILE A 88 13.08 -1.70 11.05
C ILE A 88 12.63 -2.87 10.18
#